data_AF-A0A3A5LI12-F1
#
_entry.id   AF-A0A3A5LI12-F1
#
_cell.length_a   1.000
_cell.length_b   1.000
_cell.length_c   1.000
_cell.angle_alpha   90.00
_cell.angle_beta   90.00
_cell.angle_gamma   90.00
#
_symmetry.space_group_name_H-M   'P 1'
#
loop_
_entity.id
_entity.type
_entity.pdbx_description
1 polymer ?
#
loop_
_entity_poly.entity_id
_entity_poly.type
_entity_poly.pdbx_seq_one_letter_code
_entity_poly.pdbx_strand_id
1 'polypeptide(L)'
;MTETALQRLLRLEEEVRDFGFLWPDADMIIEQALSECQEIKEALDNRQSAARVQEEVGDLLHTALSLCCFLNFNVHETLAKTADKFAARMEALKALAGEKGYTDLKGQPIEFLGELWQEAKRRTSGQ
;
A
#
# COMPACT_ATOMS: atom_id res chain seq x y z
N MET A 1 -16.79 21.53 -6.59
CA MET A 1 -16.29 20.36 -5.84
C MET A 1 -14.81 20.57 -5.62
N THR A 2 -14.32 20.42 -4.38
CA THR A 2 -12.89 20.57 -4.06
C THR A 2 -12.12 19.37 -4.62
N GLU A 3 -10.97 19.63 -5.24
CA GLU A 3 -10.04 18.59 -5.72
C GLU A 3 -9.63 17.66 -4.56
N THR A 4 -9.69 16.35 -4.77
CA THR A 4 -9.19 15.37 -3.78
C THR A 4 -7.67 15.29 -3.82
N ALA A 5 -7.05 14.83 -2.72
CA ALA A 5 -5.59 14.66 -2.67
C ALA A 5 -5.06 13.74 -3.79
N LEU A 6 -5.79 12.66 -4.10
CA LEU A 6 -5.43 11.76 -5.20
C LEU A 6 -5.50 12.46 -6.57
N GLN A 7 -6.58 13.21 -6.84
CA GLN A 7 -6.70 13.97 -8.09
C GLN A 7 -5.57 14.99 -8.25
N ARG A 8 -5.20 15.68 -7.16
CA ARG A 8 -4.07 16.60 -7.15
C ARG A 8 -2.75 15.90 -7.48
N LEU A 9 -2.48 14.75 -6.88
CA LEU A 9 -1.26 13.99 -7.16
C LEU A 9 -1.19 13.52 -8.62
N LEU A 10 -2.28 12.97 -9.16
CA LEU A 10 -2.32 12.52 -10.55
C LEU A 10 -2.10 13.66 -11.54
N ARG A 11 -2.67 14.84 -11.27
CA ARG A 11 -2.44 16.04 -12.08
C ARG A 11 -0.98 16.49 -12.01
N LEU A 12 -0.35 16.49 -10.83
CA LEU A 12 1.05 16.87 -10.68
C LEU A 12 1.99 15.88 -11.38
N GLU A 13 1.71 14.58 -11.33
CA GLU A 13 2.44 13.56 -12.08
C GLU A 13 2.37 13.80 -13.60
N GLU A 14 1.21 14.21 -14.12
CA GLU A 14 1.03 14.60 -15.52
C GLU A 14 1.81 15.88 -15.84
N GLU A 15 1.75 16.92 -14.99
CA GLU A 15 2.52 18.15 -15.17
C GLU A 15 4.04 17.91 -15.19
N VAL A 16 4.54 17.05 -14.29
CA VAL A 16 5.97 16.68 -14.17
C VAL A 16 6.42 15.91 -15.41
N ARG A 17 5.59 14.99 -15.91
CA ARG A 17 5.80 14.25 -17.15
C ARG A 17 5.84 15.17 -18.37
N ASP A 18 4.87 16.07 -18.49
CA ASP A 18 4.77 17.03 -19.59
C ASP A 18 5.93 18.03 -19.59
N PHE A 19 6.44 18.36 -18.40
CA PHE A 19 7.67 19.13 -18.23
C PHE A 19 8.94 18.36 -18.64
N GLY A 20 8.84 17.04 -18.85
CA GLY A 20 9.94 16.17 -19.28
C GLY A 20 10.74 15.57 -18.14
N PHE A 21 10.26 15.66 -16.90
CA PHE A 21 10.85 14.95 -15.77
C PHE A 21 10.29 13.52 -15.73
N LEU A 22 11.08 12.60 -16.26
CA LEU A 22 10.70 11.20 -16.44
C LEU A 22 11.68 10.30 -15.69
N TRP A 23 11.13 9.29 -15.03
CA TRP A 23 11.93 8.15 -14.58
C TRP A 23 12.53 7.44 -15.81
N PRO A 24 13.82 7.06 -15.77
CA PRO A 24 14.45 6.34 -16.87
C PRO A 24 13.83 4.97 -17.15
N ASP A 25 13.46 4.25 -16.08
CA ASP A 25 12.83 2.94 -16.13
C ASP A 25 12.06 2.66 -14.82
N ALA A 26 11.35 1.53 -14.79
CA ALA A 26 10.59 1.09 -13.63
C ALA A 26 11.50 0.63 -12.48
N ASP A 27 12.72 0.15 -12.78
CA ASP A 27 13.63 -0.36 -11.76
C ASP A 27 14.10 0.79 -10.86
N MET A 28 14.37 1.97 -11.42
CA MET A 28 14.69 3.17 -10.64
C MET A 28 13.56 3.61 -9.69
N ILE A 29 12.29 3.46 -10.09
CA ILE A 29 11.15 3.78 -9.22
C ILE A 29 11.06 2.74 -8.09
N ILE A 30 11.35 1.47 -8.38
CA ILE A 30 11.38 0.41 -7.37
C ILE A 30 12.53 0.64 -6.39
N GLU A 31 13.71 1.04 -6.87
CA GLU A 31 14.84 1.43 -6.03
C GLU A 31 14.48 2.62 -5.12
N GLN A 32 13.78 3.63 -5.66
CA GLN A 32 13.26 4.73 -4.86
C GLN A 32 12.33 4.23 -3.76
N ALA A 33 11.38 3.33 -4.07
CA ALA A 33 10.45 2.78 -3.07
C ALA A 33 11.18 2.02 -1.95
N LEU A 34 12.27 1.32 -2.28
CA LEU A 34 13.13 0.68 -1.29
C LEU A 34 13.88 1.70 -0.41
N SER A 35 14.32 2.82 -1.00
CA SER A 35 14.90 3.96 -0.26
C SER A 35 13.90 4.53 0.73
N GLU A 36 12.67 4.83 0.30
CA GLU A 36 11.62 5.37 1.19
C GLU A 36 11.31 4.43 2.35
N CYS A 37 11.34 3.11 2.12
CA CYS A 37 11.19 2.13 3.19
C CYS A 37 12.35 2.19 4.20
N GLN A 38 13.58 2.49 3.75
CA GLN A 38 14.73 2.69 4.63
C GLN A 38 14.63 4.00 5.40
N GLU A 39 14.15 5.08 4.77
CA GLU A 39 13.94 6.37 5.44
C GLU A 39 12.87 6.28 6.54
N ILE A 40 11.74 5.60 6.27
CA ILE A 40 10.72 5.29 7.29
C ILE A 40 11.36 4.54 8.47
N LYS A 41 12.18 3.52 8.18
CA LYS A 41 12.84 2.72 9.22
C LYS A 41 13.82 3.57 10.04
N GLU A 42 14.63 4.39 9.38
CA GLU A 42 15.57 5.30 10.02
C GLU A 42 14.85 6.30 10.93
N ALA A 43 13.76 6.91 10.45
CA ALA A 43 12.97 7.86 11.21
C ALA A 43 12.40 7.23 12.48
N LEU A 44 11.94 5.98 12.40
CA LEU A 44 11.46 5.21 13.56
C LEU A 44 12.58 4.82 14.53
N ASP A 45 13.69 4.26 14.03
CA ASP A 45 14.82 3.79 14.83
C ASP A 45 15.47 4.96 15.60
N ASN A 46 15.56 6.12 14.95
CA ASN A 46 16.11 7.35 15.54
C ASN A 46 15.08 8.15 16.36
N ARG A 47 13.85 7.65 16.53
CA ARG A 47 12.76 8.31 17.27
C ARG A 47 12.52 9.76 16.82
N GLN A 48 12.56 9.97 15.52
CA GLN A 48 12.24 11.27 14.93
C GLN A 48 10.77 11.62 15.16
N SER A 49 10.40 12.86 14.83
CA SER A 49 9.04 13.34 15.07
C SER A 49 8.01 12.56 14.25
N ALA A 50 6.78 12.46 14.76
CA ALA A 50 5.67 11.86 14.03
C ALA A 50 5.41 12.53 12.67
N ALA A 51 5.67 13.83 12.56
CA ALA A 51 5.56 14.56 11.30
C ALA A 51 6.58 14.07 10.26
N ARG A 52 7.82 13.78 10.69
CA ARG A 52 8.86 13.25 9.78
C ARG A 52 8.52 11.83 9.34
N VAL A 53 8.09 10.96 10.26
CA VAL A 53 7.64 9.60 9.87
C VAL A 53 6.47 9.66 8.89
N GLN A 54 5.53 10.60 9.08
CA GLN A 54 4.41 10.79 8.17
C GLN A 54 4.85 11.28 6.77
N GLU A 55 5.90 12.11 6.70
CA GLU A 55 6.51 12.55 5.44
C GLU A 55 7.04 11.37 4.64
N GLU A 56 7.91 10.53 5.23
CA GLU A 56 8.49 9.37 4.51
C GLU A 56 7.42 8.35 4.08
N VAL A 57 6.38 8.16 4.90
CA VAL A 57 5.23 7.32 4.52
C VAL A 57 4.50 7.93 3.32
N GLY A 58 4.40 9.25 3.26
CA GLY A 58 3.87 9.99 2.12
C GLY A 58 4.70 9.76 0.86
N ASP A 59 6.02 9.79 0.97
CA ASP A 59 6.94 9.60 -0.17
C ASP A 59 6.90 8.17 -0.72
N LEU A 60 6.77 7.16 0.15
CA LEU A 60 6.51 5.78 -0.29
C LEU A 60 5.16 5.64 -1.02
N LEU A 61 4.10 6.29 -0.52
CA LEU A 61 2.78 6.28 -1.18
C LEU A 61 2.83 6.96 -2.54
N HIS A 62 3.53 8.10 -2.63
CA HIS A 62 3.76 8.81 -3.87
C HIS A 62 4.53 7.94 -4.87
N THR A 63 5.63 7.32 -4.46
CA THR A 63 6.45 6.46 -5.32
C THR A 63 5.65 5.29 -5.89
N ALA A 64 4.78 4.67 -5.09
CA ALA A 64 3.88 3.62 -5.57
C ALA A 64 2.86 4.11 -6.61
N LEU A 65 2.37 5.35 -6.45
CA LEU A 65 1.48 6.01 -7.42
C LEU A 65 2.24 6.36 -8.71
N SER A 66 3.44 6.92 -8.60
CA SER A 66 4.30 7.22 -9.74
C SER A 66 4.61 5.96 -10.55
N LEU A 67 4.84 4.81 -9.88
CA LEU A 67 5.02 3.52 -10.57
C LEU A 67 3.76 3.10 -11.35
N CYS A 68 2.57 3.26 -10.77
CA CYS A 68 1.32 2.99 -11.49
C CYS A 68 1.20 3.88 -12.73
N CYS A 69 1.47 5.18 -12.59
CA CYS A 69 1.44 6.14 -13.69
C CYS A 69 2.48 5.82 -14.77
N PHE A 70 3.70 5.43 -14.38
CA PHE A 70 4.78 5.04 -15.28
C PHE A 70 4.42 3.80 -16.11
N LEU A 71 3.80 2.80 -15.47
CA LEU A 71 3.33 1.58 -16.13
C LEU A 71 2.01 1.75 -16.91
N ASN A 72 1.48 2.98 -17.00
CA ASN A 72 0.19 3.30 -17.61
C ASN A 72 -0.99 2.54 -17.00
N PHE A 73 -0.92 2.22 -15.71
CA PHE A 73 -2.03 1.64 -14.97
C PHE A 73 -2.99 2.73 -14.49
N ASN A 74 -4.29 2.43 -14.54
CA ASN A 74 -5.28 3.32 -13.95
C ASN A 74 -5.23 3.23 -12.42
N VAL A 75 -4.81 4.30 -11.77
CA VAL A 75 -4.64 4.34 -10.31
C VAL A 75 -5.94 4.07 -9.54
N HIS A 76 -7.07 4.62 -10.00
CA HIS A 76 -8.36 4.38 -9.35
C HIS A 76 -8.75 2.90 -9.42
N GLU A 77 -8.56 2.26 -10.58
CA GLU A 77 -8.82 0.84 -10.77
C GLU A 77 -7.88 -0.03 -9.92
N THR A 78 -6.58 0.31 -9.87
CA THR A 78 -5.59 -0.39 -9.04
C THR A 78 -5.96 -0.35 -7.56
N LEU A 79 -6.40 0.81 -7.06
CA LEU A 79 -6.87 0.97 -5.68
C LEU A 79 -8.16 0.19 -5.43
N ALA A 80 -9.13 0.26 -6.34
CA ALA A 80 -10.39 -0.48 -6.24
C ALA A 80 -10.15 -1.99 -6.15
N LYS A 81 -9.35 -2.55 -7.07
CA LYS A 81 -8.95 -3.97 -7.05
C LYS A 81 -8.22 -4.36 -5.77
N THR A 82 -7.42 -3.46 -5.21
CA THR A 82 -6.72 -3.70 -3.94
C THR A 82 -7.69 -3.75 -2.77
N ALA A 83 -8.66 -2.83 -2.73
CA ALA A 83 -9.71 -2.80 -1.72
C ALA A 83 -10.60 -4.04 -1.78
N ASP A 84 -11.05 -4.44 -2.97
CA ASP A 84 -11.90 -5.63 -3.16
C ASP A 84 -11.18 -6.91 -2.72
N LYS A 85 -9.92 -7.07 -3.13
CA LYS A 85 -9.05 -8.18 -2.70
C LYS A 85 -8.87 -8.21 -1.18
N PHE A 86 -8.69 -7.05 -0.55
CA PHE A 86 -8.55 -6.95 0.90
C PHE A 86 -9.86 -7.30 1.62
N ALA A 87 -11.01 -6.82 1.12
CA ALA A 87 -12.33 -7.13 1.65
C ALA A 87 -12.61 -8.64 1.59
N ALA A 88 -12.38 -9.27 0.45
CA ALA A 88 -12.54 -10.72 0.30
C ALA A 88 -11.67 -11.51 1.29
N ARG A 89 -10.40 -11.12 1.46
CA ARG A 89 -9.50 -11.73 2.45
C ARG A 89 -9.97 -11.53 3.88
N MET A 90 -10.51 -10.35 4.20
CA MET A 90 -11.02 -10.05 5.52
C MET A 90 -12.26 -10.89 5.87
N GLU A 91 -13.17 -11.11 4.91
CA GLU A 91 -14.31 -11.99 5.13
C GLU A 91 -13.88 -13.46 5.30
N ALA A 92 -12.92 -13.94 4.50
CA ALA A 92 -12.35 -15.26 4.68
C ALA A 92 -11.67 -15.42 6.06
N LEU A 93 -10.95 -14.38 6.52
CA LEU A 93 -10.32 -14.35 7.83
C LEU A 93 -11.34 -14.44 8.97
N LYS A 94 -12.46 -13.70 8.89
CA LYS A 94 -13.55 -13.77 9.87
C LYS A 94 -14.19 -15.15 9.92
N ALA A 95 -14.45 -15.76 8.76
CA ALA A 95 -14.99 -17.12 8.69
C ALA A 95 -14.05 -18.14 9.35
N LEU A 96 -12.75 -18.08 9.03
CA LEU A 96 -11.72 -18.93 9.64
C LEU A 96 -11.61 -18.76 11.16
N ALA A 97 -11.70 -17.51 11.64
CA ALA A 97 -11.72 -17.22 13.07
C ALA A 97 -12.95 -17.87 13.74
N GLY A 98 -14.12 -17.73 13.13
CA GLY A 98 -15.37 -18.33 13.59
C GLY A 98 -15.34 -19.87 13.59
N GLU A 99 -14.78 -20.50 12.55
CA GLU A 99 -14.56 -21.95 12.49
C GLU A 99 -13.71 -22.48 13.66
N LYS A 100 -12.80 -21.62 14.17
CA LYS A 100 -11.95 -21.92 15.34
C LYS A 100 -12.54 -21.44 16.67
N GLY A 101 -13.77 -20.94 16.68
CA GLY A 101 -14.48 -20.51 17.89
C GLY A 101 -14.15 -19.10 18.39
N TYR A 102 -13.50 -18.27 17.57
CA TYR A 102 -13.15 -16.89 17.93
C TYR A 102 -14.20 -15.89 17.43
N THR A 103 -14.57 -14.93 18.29
CA THR A 103 -15.42 -13.78 17.93
C THR A 103 -14.61 -12.58 17.45
N ASP A 104 -13.34 -12.49 17.87
CA ASP A 104 -12.34 -11.55 17.37
C ASP A 104 -10.92 -12.14 17.55
N LEU A 105 -9.93 -11.47 16.98
CA LEU A 105 -8.53 -11.91 17.00
C LEU A 105 -7.64 -11.07 17.92
N LYS A 106 -8.23 -10.24 18.80
CA LYS A 106 -7.46 -9.37 19.69
C LYS A 106 -6.68 -10.21 20.70
N GLY A 107 -5.43 -9.81 20.95
CA GLY A 107 -4.54 -10.50 21.90
C GLY A 107 -4.05 -11.88 21.45
N GLN A 108 -4.37 -12.32 20.22
CA GLN A 108 -3.83 -13.57 19.69
C GLN A 108 -2.35 -13.43 19.28
N PRO A 109 -1.56 -14.51 19.35
CA PRO A 109 -0.16 -14.50 18.91
C PRO A 109 -0.02 -14.12 17.43
N ILE A 110 1.05 -13.40 17.09
CA ILE A 110 1.29 -12.94 15.71
C ILE A 110 1.47 -14.11 14.74
N GLU A 111 2.03 -15.23 15.22
CA GLU A 111 2.20 -16.46 14.46
C GLU A 111 0.83 -17.02 14.05
N PHE A 112 -0.12 -17.06 15.00
CA PHE A 112 -1.49 -17.51 14.74
C PHE A 112 -2.23 -16.57 13.79
N LEU A 113 -2.09 -15.25 13.98
CA LEU A 113 -2.65 -14.25 13.06
C LEU A 113 -2.07 -14.43 11.64
N GLY A 114 -0.77 -14.70 11.54
CA GLY A 114 -0.08 -14.97 10.29
C GLY A 114 -0.59 -16.22 9.60
N GLU A 115 -0.76 -17.33 10.33
CA GLU A 115 -1.33 -18.58 9.81
C GLU A 115 -2.74 -18.37 9.25
N LEU A 116 -3.61 -17.72 10.01
CA LEU A 116 -4.97 -17.39 9.59
C LEU A 116 -4.97 -16.51 8.34
N TRP A 117 -4.08 -15.52 8.28
CA TRP A 117 -3.97 -14.63 7.14
C TRP A 117 -3.49 -15.36 5.87
N GLN A 118 -2.50 -16.25 5.98
CA GLN A 118 -2.07 -17.04 4.83
C GLN A 118 -3.17 -17.99 4.34
N GLU A 119 -3.95 -18.58 5.25
CA GLU A 119 -5.09 -19.39 4.87
C GLU A 119 -6.20 -18.57 4.18
N ALA A 120 -6.52 -17.38 4.70
CA ALA A 120 -7.46 -16.46 4.06
C ALA A 120 -7.01 -16.07 2.64
N LYS A 121 -5.70 -15.84 2.45
CA LYS A 121 -5.11 -15.62 1.13
C LYS A 121 -5.29 -16.82 0.21
N ARG A 122 -5.05 -18.05 0.68
CA ARG A 122 -5.24 -19.27 -0.13
C ARG A 122 -6.69 -19.43 -0.59
N ARG A 123 -7.67 -19.19 0.27
CA ARG A 123 -9.11 -19.27 -0.06
C ARG A 123 -9.57 -18.24 -1.09
N THR A 124 -8.83 -17.15 -1.25
CA THR A 124 -9.15 -16.03 -2.15
C THR A 124 -8.19 -15.91 -3.34
N SER A 125 -7.19 -16.79 -3.45
CA SER A 125 -6.25 -16.80 -4.57
C SER A 125 -6.87 -17.56 -5.75
N GLY A 126 -7.21 -16.85 -6.83
CA GLY A 126 -7.84 -17.43 -8.02
C GLY A 126 -9.25 -16.94 -8.33
N GLN A 127 -9.76 -15.96 -7.57
CA GLN A 127 -10.88 -15.09 -7.99
C GLN A 127 -10.35 -13.82 -8.64
#